data_AF-A0A9W4T7B1-F1
#
_entry.id   AF-A0A9W4T7B1-F1
#
_cell.length_a   1.000
_cell.length_b   1.000
_cell.length_c   1.000
_cell.angle_alpha   90.00
_cell.angle_beta   90.00
_cell.angle_gamma   90.00
#
_symmetry.space_group_name_H-M   'P 1'
#
loop_
_entity.id
_entity.type
_entity.pdbx_description
1 polymer ?
#
loop_
_entity_poly.entity_id
_entity_poly.type
_entity_poly.pdbx_seq_one_letter_code
_entity_poly.pdbx_strand_id
1 'polypeptide(L)'
;FASLYPSLIMTYNLSPDKMILSRERAESLKKSGKKLHEINFKFNGNDVLAWSIRHNNIPEEKGIYAIILEYLSAKRNEIKKRLAPLKEKKEDMELVIGLMANFI
;
A
#
# COMPACT_ATOMS: atom_id res chain seq x y z
N PHE A 1 -6.60 9.19 -2.12
CA PHE A 1 -5.83 8.17 -1.39
C PHE A 1 -4.33 8.48 -1.47
N ALA A 2 -3.61 8.46 -0.34
CA ALA A 2 -2.15 8.49 -0.36
C ALA A 2 -1.63 7.07 -0.63
N SER A 3 -0.92 6.85 -1.74
CA SER A 3 -0.32 5.55 -2.09
C SER A 3 -1.35 4.41 -2.23
N LEU A 4 -2.35 4.55 -3.11
CA LEU A 4 -3.46 3.61 -3.27
C LEU A 4 -3.04 2.13 -3.32
N TYR A 5 -2.13 1.76 -4.23
CA TYR A 5 -1.72 0.36 -4.41
C TYR A 5 -1.01 -0.22 -3.17
N PRO A 6 0.02 0.44 -2.59
CA PRO A 6 0.58 0.00 -1.31
C PRO A 6 -0.46 -0.18 -0.21
N SER A 7 -1.41 0.75 -0.09
CA SER A 7 -2.48 0.64 0.92
C SER A 7 -3.33 -0.61 0.71
N LEU A 8 -3.74 -0.90 -0.53
CA LEU A 8 -4.49 -2.12 -0.82
C LEU A 8 -3.68 -3.38 -0.52
N ILE A 9 -2.41 -3.42 -0.90
CA ILE A 9 -1.52 -4.57 -0.63
C ILE A 9 -1.40 -4.81 0.88
N MET A 10 -1.18 -3.76 1.68
CA MET A 10 -1.08 -3.86 3.13
C MET A 10 -2.42 -4.29 3.75
N THR A 11 -3.52 -3.59 3.43
CA THR A 11 -4.84 -3.83 4.04
C THR A 11 -5.37 -5.23 3.77
N TYR A 12 -5.20 -5.74 2.54
CA TYR A 12 -5.70 -7.06 2.16
C TYR A 12 -4.63 -8.15 2.24
N ASN A 13 -3.46 -7.85 2.80
CA ASN A 13 -2.36 -8.79 2.96
C ASN A 13 -1.96 -9.49 1.64
N LEU A 14 -1.91 -8.74 0.54
CA LEU A 14 -1.61 -9.27 -0.79
C LEU A 14 -0.11 -9.57 -0.92
N SER A 15 0.31 -10.65 -0.27
CA SER A 15 1.69 -11.09 -0.18
C SER A 15 1.79 -12.57 -0.54
N PRO A 16 2.79 -13.02 -1.33
CA PRO A 16 2.88 -14.40 -1.78
C PRO A 16 2.78 -15.44 -0.66
N ASP A 17 3.35 -15.16 0.51
CA ASP A 17 3.34 -16.03 1.70
C ASP A 17 1.98 -16.11 2.43
N LYS A 18 1.03 -15.25 2.06
CA LYS A 18 -0.31 -15.17 2.64
C LYS A 18 -1.44 -15.48 1.66
N MET A 19 -1.10 -15.69 0.39
CA MET A 19 -2.04 -16.06 -0.67
C MET A 19 -2.36 -17.56 -0.65
N ILE A 20 -3.61 -17.89 -0.94
CA ILE A 20 -4.14 -19.25 -1.01
C ILE A 20 -4.88 -19.39 -2.33
N LEU A 21 -4.46 -20.37 -3.14
CA LEU A 21 -5.08 -20.64 -4.45
C LEU A 21 -6.02 -21.86 -4.39
N SER A 22 -5.82 -22.77 -3.42
CA SER A 22 -6.65 -23.96 -3.24
C SER A 22 -7.88 -23.64 -2.38
N ARG A 23 -9.06 -24.00 -2.88
CA ARG A 23 -10.33 -23.89 -2.14
C ARG A 23 -10.33 -24.77 -0.89
N GLU A 24 -9.81 -26.00 -1.00
CA GLU A 24 -9.70 -26.95 0.13
C GLU A 24 -8.84 -26.36 1.25
N ARG A 25 -7.71 -25.72 0.88
CA ARG A 25 -6.84 -25.06 1.86
C ARG A 25 -7.53 -23.86 2.49
N ALA A 26 -8.27 -23.06 1.71
CA ALA A 26 -9.02 -21.94 2.22
C ALA A 26 -10.12 -22.39 3.21
N GLU A 27 -10.84 -23.46 2.90
CA GLU A 27 -11.85 -24.05 3.78
C GLU A 27 -11.26 -24.63 5.06
N SER A 28 -10.12 -25.34 4.96
CA SER A 28 -9.38 -25.84 6.12
C SER A 28 -8.97 -24.70 7.07
N LEU A 29 -8.45 -23.60 6.53
CA LEU A 29 -8.06 -22.43 7.33
C LEU A 29 -9.28 -21.70 7.93
N LYS A 30 -10.40 -21.59 7.19
CA LYS A 30 -11.65 -21.05 7.74
C LYS A 30 -12.15 -21.90 8.91
N LYS A 31 -12.10 -23.24 8.79
CA LYS A 31 -12.46 -24.18 9.87
C LYS A 31 -11.53 -24.05 11.09
N SER A 32 -10.26 -23.73 10.89
CA SER A 32 -9.31 -23.46 11.98
C SER A 32 -9.45 -22.06 12.59
N GLY A 33 -10.49 -21.30 12.23
CA GLY A 33 -10.77 -19.96 12.76
C GLY A 33 -10.02 -18.82 12.08
N LYS A 34 -9.24 -19.06 11.02
CA LYS A 34 -8.57 -17.99 10.27
C LYS A 34 -9.58 -17.23 9.43
N LYS A 35 -9.52 -15.90 9.50
CA LYS A 35 -10.30 -15.02 8.61
C LYS A 35 -9.54 -14.85 7.31
N LEU A 36 -10.24 -14.94 6.19
CA LEU A 36 -9.68 -14.74 4.85
C LEU A 36 -10.36 -13.55 4.14
N HIS A 37 -9.65 -12.91 3.22
CA HIS A 37 -10.26 -12.11 2.15
C HIS A 37 -10.41 -13.01 0.93
N GLU A 38 -11.57 -12.96 0.29
CA GLU A 38 -11.77 -13.61 -1.00
C GLU A 38 -11.44 -12.61 -2.10
N ILE A 39 -10.76 -13.09 -3.13
CA ILE A 39 -10.36 -12.35 -4.31
C ILE A 39 -11.00 -13.08 -5.48
N ASN A 40 -12.02 -12.48 -6.07
CA ASN A 40 -12.79 -13.08 -7.15
C ASN A 40 -13.07 -12.02 -8.24
N PHE A 41 -12.43 -12.17 -9.39
CA PHE A 41 -12.58 -11.26 -10.53
C PHE A 41 -12.18 -11.91 -11.85
N LYS A 42 -12.59 -11.33 -12.98
CA LYS A 42 -12.13 -11.75 -14.30
C LYS A 42 -10.86 -11.01 -14.72
N PHE A 43 -9.89 -11.74 -15.24
CA PHE A 43 -8.65 -11.19 -15.80
C PHE A 43 -8.31 -11.87 -17.13
N ASN A 44 -8.19 -11.09 -18.20
CA ASN A 44 -7.92 -11.60 -19.55
C ASN A 44 -8.88 -12.73 -19.98
N GLY A 45 -10.17 -12.59 -19.64
CA GLY A 45 -11.20 -13.59 -19.93
C GLY A 45 -11.24 -14.79 -18.98
N ASN A 46 -10.28 -14.92 -18.07
CA ASN A 46 -10.22 -16.02 -17.09
C ASN A 46 -10.79 -15.59 -15.75
N ASP A 47 -11.54 -16.46 -15.09
CA ASP A 47 -11.95 -16.27 -13.70
C ASP A 47 -10.75 -16.51 -12.77
N VAL A 48 -10.42 -15.50 -11.97
CA VAL A 48 -9.41 -15.57 -10.92
C VAL A 48 -10.12 -15.69 -9.59
N LEU A 49 -9.89 -16.82 -8.91
CA LEU A 49 -10.35 -17.04 -7.54
C LEU A 49 -9.16 -17.36 -6.64
N ALA A 50 -8.99 -16.58 -5.58
CA ALA A 50 -7.97 -16.78 -4.57
C ALA A 50 -8.44 -16.24 -3.22
N TRP A 51 -7.64 -16.49 -2.19
CA TRP A 51 -7.83 -15.90 -0.88
C TRP A 51 -6.52 -15.35 -0.33
N SER A 52 -6.61 -14.35 0.55
CA SER A 52 -5.49 -13.92 1.39
C SER A 52 -5.86 -14.03 2.87
N ILE A 53 -4.90 -14.36 3.72
CA ILE A 53 -5.12 -14.42 5.18
C ILE A 53 -5.25 -12.99 5.72
N ARG A 54 -6.31 -12.70 6.49
CA ARG A 54 -6.44 -11.40 7.17
C ARG A 54 -5.45 -11.32 8.33
N HIS A 55 -4.59 -10.30 8.30
CA HIS A 55 -3.59 -10.12 9.36
C HIS A 55 -4.16 -9.48 10.64
N ASN A 56 -5.27 -8.74 10.58
CA ASN A 56 -5.89 -8.06 11.73
C ASN A 56 -4.90 -7.21 12.57
N ASN A 57 -3.89 -6.62 11.90
CA ASN A 57 -2.76 -5.91 12.53
C ASN A 57 -1.88 -6.75 13.48
N ILE A 58 -2.01 -8.07 13.51
CA ILE A 58 -1.13 -8.97 14.24
C ILE A 58 0.19 -9.11 13.45
N PRO A 59 1.35 -8.72 14.02
CA PRO A 59 2.63 -8.71 13.29
C PRO A 59 3.00 -10.04 12.64
N GLU A 60 2.76 -11.16 13.34
CA GLU A 60 3.09 -12.52 12.89
C GLU A 60 2.20 -12.97 11.71
N GLU A 61 1.02 -12.36 11.57
CA GLU A 61 0.07 -12.65 10.50
C GLU A 61 0.27 -11.75 9.27
N LYS A 62 1.06 -10.67 9.39
CA LYS A 62 1.38 -9.81 8.24
C LYS A 62 2.26 -10.56 7.25
N GLY A 63 1.94 -10.40 5.98
CA GLY A 63 2.77 -10.89 4.89
C GLY A 63 4.03 -10.04 4.74
N ILE A 64 5.05 -10.61 4.12
CA ILE A 64 6.34 -9.96 3.92
C ILE A 64 6.16 -8.60 3.22
N TYR A 65 5.26 -8.52 2.23
CA TYR A 65 5.00 -7.26 1.51
C TYR A 65 4.37 -6.20 2.41
N ALA A 66 3.45 -6.57 3.29
CA ALA A 66 2.81 -5.63 4.19
C ALA A 66 3.84 -5.00 5.14
N ILE A 67 4.73 -5.83 5.71
CA ILE A 67 5.79 -5.39 6.62
C ILE A 67 6.74 -4.39 5.92
N ILE A 68 7.21 -4.74 4.73
CA ILE A 68 8.14 -3.88 3.98
C ILE A 68 7.47 -2.56 3.57
N LEU A 69 6.22 -2.61 3.10
CA LEU A 69 5.50 -1.42 2.67
C LEU A 69 5.17 -0.47 3.83
N GLU A 70 4.88 -1.00 5.02
CA GLU A 70 4.71 -0.17 6.22
C GLU A 70 5.99 0.62 6.54
N TYR A 71 7.14 -0.06 6.53
CA TYR A 71 8.44 0.57 6.73
C TYR A 71 8.72 1.66 5.68
N LEU A 72 8.54 1.33 4.39
CA LEU A 72 8.77 2.28 3.30
C LEU A 72 7.80 3.46 3.34
N SER A 73 6.55 3.23 3.75
CA SER A 73 5.53 4.28 3.92
C SER A 73 5.94 5.26 5.02
N ALA A 74 6.41 4.75 6.17
CA ALA A 74 6.94 5.59 7.25
C ALA A 74 8.12 6.44 6.76
N LYS A 75 9.09 5.83 6.07
CA LYS A 75 10.24 6.55 5.48
C LYS A 75 9.83 7.62 4.48
N ARG A 76 8.86 7.32 3.61
CA ARG A 76 8.31 8.31 2.67
C ARG A 76 7.69 9.50 3.39
N ASN A 77 6.95 9.26 4.48
CA ASN A 77 6.31 10.33 5.25
C ASN A 77 7.34 11.22 5.95
N GLU A 78 8.42 10.64 6.49
CA GLU A 78 9.56 11.39 7.04
C GLU A 78 10.16 12.34 5.98
N ILE A 79 10.42 11.83 4.77
CA ILE A 79 10.98 12.62 3.66
C ILE A 79 10.02 13.73 3.23
N LYS A 80 8.72 13.41 3.06
CA LYS A 80 7.70 14.40 2.69
C LYS A 80 7.61 15.55 3.69
N LYS A 81 7.66 15.25 4.99
CA LYS A 81 7.63 16.26 6.06
C LYS A 81 8.81 17.24 5.94
N ARG A 82 10.00 16.74 5.57
CA ARG A 82 11.19 17.58 5.36
C ARG A 82 11.12 18.39 4.06
N LEU A 83 10.52 17.84 3.02
CA LEU A 83 10.39 18.50 1.71
C LEU A 83 9.31 19.59 1.67
N ALA A 84 8.23 19.46 2.46
CA ALA A 84 7.13 20.42 2.49
C ALA A 84 7.58 21.90 2.65
N PRO A 85 8.38 22.27 3.68
CA PRO A 85 8.81 23.66 3.83
C PRO A 85 9.79 24.12 2.74
N LEU A 86 10.53 23.19 2.11
CA LEU A 86 11.44 23.54 1.01
C LEU A 86 10.68 23.85 -0.27
N LYS A 87 9.54 23.18 -0.48
CA LYS A 87 8.64 23.46 -1.60
C LYS A 87 8.07 24.89 -1.49
N GLU A 88 7.56 25.26 -0.31
CA GLU A 88 7.04 26.61 -0.06
C GLU A 88 8.11 27.68 -0.31
N LYS A 89 9.30 27.51 0.28
CA LYS A 89 10.44 28.43 0.04
C LYS A 89 10.82 28.55 -1.43
N LYS A 90 10.77 27.45 -2.17
CA LYS A 90 11.06 27.45 -3.61
C LYS A 90 10.03 28.28 -4.38
N GLU A 91 8.74 28.07 -4.10
CA GLU A 91 7.64 28.82 -4.74
C GLU A 91 7.75 30.33 -4.45
N ASP A 92 8.09 30.71 -3.21
CA ASP A 92 8.34 32.11 -2.84
C ASP A 92 9.52 32.71 -3.62
N MET A 93 10.63 31.98 -3.73
CA MET A 93 11.80 32.44 -4.49
C MET A 93 11.49 32.60 -5.99
N GLU A 94 10.74 31.67 -6.58
CA GLU A 94 10.32 31.75 -7.99
C GLU A 94 9.41 32.96 -8.25
N LEU A 95 8.51 33.30 -7.31
CA LEU A 95 7.68 34.51 -7.40
C LEU A 95 8.52 35.78 -7.36
N VAL A 96 9.49 35.88 -6.44
CA VAL A 96 10.38 37.05 -6.35
C VAL A 96 11.21 37.21 -7.61
N ILE A 97 11.78 36.12 -8.14
CA ILE A 97 12.56 36.15 -9.39
C ILE A 97 11.69 36.60 -10.56
N GLY A 98 10.47 36.07 -10.68
CA GLY A 98 9.53 36.47 -11.74
C GLY A 98 9.13 37.94 -11.66
N LEU A 99 8.93 38.48 -10.46
CA LEU A 99 8.69 39.91 -10.27
C LEU A 99 9.90 40.73 -10.72
N MET A 100 11.11 40.40 -10.26
CA MET A 100 12.33 41.13 -10.63
C MET A 100 12.59 41.12 -12.14
N ALA A 101 12.29 40.02 -12.84
CA ALA A 101 12.43 39.92 -14.29
C ALA A 101 11.43 40.80 -15.08
N ASN A 102 10.31 41.22 -14.47
CA ASN A 102 9.33 42.12 -15.11
C ASN A 102 9.65 43.61 -14.89
N PHE A 103 10.65 43.95 -14.06
CA PHE A 103 11.06 45.32 -13.76
C PHE A 103 12.37 45.73 -14.47
N ILE A 104 12.95 44.85 -15.31
CA ILE A 104 14.12 45.08 -16.15
C ILE A 104 13.68 45.00 -17.60
#